data_AF-A0A7C5YU03-F1
#
_entry.id   AF-A0A7C5YU03-F1
#
_cell.length_a   1.000
_cell.length_b   1.000
_cell.length_c   1.000
_cell.angle_alpha   90.00
_cell.angle_beta   90.00
_cell.angle_gamma   90.00
#
_symmetry.space_group_name_H-M   'P 1'
#
loop_
_entity.id
_entity.type
_entity.pdbx_description
1 polymer ?
#
loop_
_entity_poly.entity_id
_entity_poly.type
_entity_poly.pdbx_seq_one_letter_code
_entity_poly.pdbx_strand_id
1 'polypeptide(L)'
;MRTEHREIQQWIKRMYGHRYHVAAEIDRQNHLPDREQHWYQPDVILRDGNGEIRYIIEIENDPVRKALVGASILADYSMRALKQEARPRLIFVVYTEQGVKQIPNFKEKLAIAKQYCLHLGDIEIYSEKEFKTLQL
;
A
#
# COMPACT_ATOMS: atom_id res chain seq x y z
N MET A 1 13.39 3.42 13.21
CA MET A 1 13.32 2.90 11.83
C MET A 1 12.60 1.56 11.70
N ARG A 2 13.18 0.38 12.00
CA ARG A 2 12.43 -0.90 11.87
C ARG A 2 11.29 -1.06 12.88
N THR A 3 11.42 -0.46 14.07
CA THR A 3 10.39 -0.51 15.12
C THR A 3 9.13 0.26 14.70
N GLU A 4 9.29 1.52 14.26
CA GLU A 4 8.16 2.36 13.82
C GLU A 4 7.40 1.76 12.63
N HIS A 5 8.13 1.23 11.64
CA HIS A 5 7.52 0.56 10.49
C HIS A 5 6.62 -0.61 10.94
N ARG A 6 7.11 -1.44 11.86
CA ARG A 6 6.33 -2.54 12.45
C ARG A 6 5.16 -2.05 13.31
N GLU A 7 5.34 -0.98 14.07
CA GLU A 7 4.28 -0.39 14.89
C GLU A 7 3.11 0.12 14.04
N ILE A 8 3.39 0.69 12.87
CA ILE A 8 2.36 1.12 11.92
C ILE A 8 1.61 -0.10 11.38
N GLN A 9 2.30 -1.18 10.97
CA GLN A 9 1.63 -2.41 10.54
C GLN A 9 0.73 -3.01 11.65
N GLN A 10 1.21 -3.04 12.90
CA GLN A 10 0.43 -3.49 14.06
C GLN A 10 -0.78 -2.58 14.32
N TRP A 11 -0.62 -1.27 14.16
CA TRP A 11 -1.72 -0.32 14.29
C TRP A 11 -2.80 -0.57 13.22
N ILE A 12 -2.41 -0.73 11.95
CA ILE A 12 -3.34 -1.04 10.84
C ILE A 12 -4.12 -2.31 11.14
N LYS A 13 -3.45 -3.38 11.58
CA LYS A 13 -4.09 -4.65 11.92
C LYS A 13 -5.13 -4.51 13.04
N ARG A 14 -4.79 -3.78 14.11
CA ARG A 14 -5.73 -3.52 15.22
C ARG A 14 -6.91 -2.65 14.79
N MET A 15 -6.65 -1.60 14.02
CA MET A 15 -7.68 -0.66 13.62
C MET A 15 -8.65 -1.30 12.62
N TYR A 16 -8.15 -1.99 11.60
CA TYR A 16 -8.99 -2.44 10.49
C TYR A 16 -9.35 -3.93 10.53
N GLY A 17 -8.77 -4.71 11.46
CA GLY A 17 -9.00 -6.16 11.56
C GLY A 17 -10.42 -6.58 11.92
N HIS A 18 -11.26 -5.66 12.42
CA HIS A 18 -12.68 -5.94 12.67
C HIS A 18 -13.53 -5.89 11.38
N ARG A 19 -13.05 -5.21 10.34
CA ARG A 19 -13.75 -5.01 9.06
C ARG A 19 -13.12 -5.77 7.91
N TYR A 20 -11.81 -5.98 7.96
CA TYR A 20 -11.02 -6.59 6.90
C TYR A 20 -10.20 -7.76 7.41
N HIS A 21 -9.96 -8.73 6.54
CA HIS A 21 -8.87 -9.68 6.76
C HIS A 21 -7.55 -8.99 6.42
N VAL A 22 -6.79 -8.64 7.46
CA VAL A 22 -5.50 -7.92 7.34
C VAL A 22 -4.35 -8.91 7.28
N ALA A 23 -3.61 -8.90 6.17
CA ALA A 23 -2.32 -9.58 6.04
C ALA A 23 -1.21 -8.53 6.12
N ALA A 24 -0.30 -8.64 7.10
CA ALA A 24 0.79 -7.70 7.33
C ALA A 24 2.14 -8.44 7.36
N GLU A 25 3.19 -7.83 6.80
CA GLU A 25 4.52 -8.44 6.67
C GLU A 25 5.13 -8.84 8.03
N ILE A 26 4.76 -8.12 9.10
CA ILE A 26 5.12 -8.44 10.49
C ILE A 26 4.77 -9.87 10.90
N ASP A 27 3.74 -10.47 10.31
CA ASP A 27 3.30 -11.82 10.65
C ASP A 27 3.95 -12.87 9.75
N ARG A 28 4.02 -12.61 8.44
CA ARG A 28 4.59 -13.47 7.38
C ARG A 28 4.86 -12.63 6.12
N GLN A 29 5.70 -13.12 5.19
CA GLN A 29 5.83 -12.46 3.87
C GLN A 29 4.47 -12.31 3.20
N ASN A 30 4.12 -11.06 2.90
CA ASN A 30 2.87 -10.69 2.24
C ASN A 30 3.05 -10.82 0.73
N HIS A 31 2.91 -12.03 0.20
CA HIS A 31 2.84 -12.19 -1.24
C HIS A 31 1.43 -11.83 -1.71
N LEU A 32 1.33 -10.91 -2.67
CA LEU A 32 0.18 -10.94 -3.55
C LEU A 32 0.29 -12.24 -4.36
N PRO A 33 -0.79 -13.05 -4.47
CA PRO A 33 -0.69 -14.40 -5.00
C PRO A 33 -0.55 -14.39 -6.52
N ASP A 34 0.57 -13.88 -7.01
CA ASP A 34 1.05 -14.17 -8.36
C ASP A 34 1.66 -15.58 -8.29
N ARG A 35 0.88 -16.58 -8.72
CA ARG A 35 1.09 -18.02 -8.42
C ARG A 35 2.47 -18.57 -8.79
N GLU A 36 3.25 -17.87 -9.61
CA GLU A 36 4.55 -18.36 -10.10
C GLU A 36 5.70 -17.35 -10.01
N GLN A 37 5.42 -16.06 -9.74
CA GLN A 37 6.38 -14.98 -10.01
C GLN A 37 6.82 -14.18 -8.78
N HIS A 38 5.99 -14.04 -7.74
CA HIS A 38 6.34 -13.35 -6.47
C HIS A 38 6.99 -11.95 -6.64
N TRP A 39 6.65 -11.20 -7.70
CA TRP A 39 7.34 -9.95 -8.05
C TRP A 39 7.11 -8.78 -7.11
N TYR A 40 6.09 -8.86 -6.25
CA TYR A 40 5.68 -7.75 -5.39
C TYR A 40 5.18 -8.23 -4.03
N GLN A 41 5.68 -7.59 -2.97
CA GLN A 41 5.40 -7.92 -1.58
C GLN A 41 5.05 -6.65 -0.82
N PRO A 42 3.76 -6.27 -0.75
CA PRO A 42 3.35 -5.08 -0.03
C PRO A 42 3.40 -5.26 1.49
N ASP A 43 3.63 -4.16 2.22
CA ASP A 43 3.72 -4.20 3.68
C ASP A 43 2.41 -4.66 4.34
N VAL A 44 1.25 -4.20 3.83
CA VAL A 44 -0.07 -4.62 4.32
C VAL A 44 -1.09 -4.76 3.19
N ILE A 45 -1.94 -5.79 3.28
CA ILE A 45 -3.08 -6.03 2.39
C ILE A 45 -4.36 -6.16 3.21
N LEU A 46 -5.40 -5.41 2.85
CA LEU A 46 -6.75 -5.52 3.42
C LEU A 46 -7.68 -6.18 2.41
N ARG A 47 -8.28 -7.31 2.82
CA ARG A 47 -9.32 -8.02 2.05
C ARG A 47 -10.68 -7.87 2.71
N ASP A 48 -11.72 -7.71 1.91
CA ASP A 48 -13.10 -7.73 2.42
C ASP A 48 -13.57 -9.17 2.72
N GLY A 49 -14.83 -9.30 3.15
CA GLY A 49 -15.45 -10.59 3.48
C GLY A 49 -15.56 -11.56 2.31
N ASN A 50 -15.46 -11.07 1.06
CA ASN A 50 -15.45 -11.91 -0.14
C ASN A 50 -14.03 -12.33 -0.55
N GLY A 51 -13.01 -11.88 0.19
CA GLY A 51 -11.60 -12.10 -0.14
C GLY A 51 -11.05 -11.13 -1.19
N GLU A 52 -11.85 -10.15 -1.62
CA GLU A 52 -11.42 -9.16 -2.60
C GLU A 52 -10.43 -8.17 -1.96
N ILE A 53 -9.33 -7.87 -2.64
CA ILE A 53 -8.36 -6.90 -2.12
C ILE A 53 -8.96 -5.50 -2.30
N ARG A 54 -9.09 -4.77 -1.21
CA ARG A 54 -9.63 -3.40 -1.19
C ARG A 54 -8.54 -2.36 -1.03
N TYR A 55 -7.50 -2.69 -0.26
CA TYR A 55 -6.37 -1.80 -0.03
C TYR A 55 -5.06 -2.56 -0.05
N ILE A 56 -4.08 -1.96 -0.69
CA ILE A 56 -2.66 -2.30 -0.62
C ILE A 56 -1.99 -1.12 0.06
N ILE A 57 -1.20 -1.36 1.11
CA ILE A 57 -0.59 -0.29 1.91
C ILE A 57 0.91 -0.54 1.99
N GLU A 58 1.67 0.50 1.66
CA GLU A 58 3.13 0.55 1.76
C GLU A 58 3.52 1.58 2.80
N ILE A 59 4.45 1.26 3.68
CA ILE A 59 4.89 2.06 4.81
C ILE A 59 6.32 2.50 4.56
N GLU A 60 6.49 3.77 4.28
CA GLU A 60 7.73 4.32 3.78
C GLU A 60 8.44 5.18 4.83
N ASN A 61 9.72 4.89 5.05
CA ASN A 61 10.60 5.72 5.88
C ASN A 61 10.92 7.01 5.14
N ASP A 62 11.62 6.89 4.02
CA ASP A 62 11.99 7.98 3.13
C ASP A 62 11.77 7.51 1.69
N PRO A 63 10.61 7.84 1.09
CA PRO A 63 10.28 7.34 -0.23
C PRO A 63 11.22 7.96 -1.26
N VAL A 64 12.00 7.13 -1.97
CA VAL A 64 12.65 7.61 -3.19
C VAL A 64 11.60 7.67 -4.29
N ARG A 65 11.47 8.81 -4.99
CA ARG A 65 10.43 9.03 -6.01
C ARG A 65 10.28 7.87 -7.02
N LYS A 66 11.41 7.27 -7.44
CA LYS A 66 11.42 6.12 -8.37
C LYS A 66 10.86 4.84 -7.74
N ALA A 67 11.09 4.63 -6.45
CA ALA A 67 10.56 3.49 -5.72
C ALA A 67 9.03 3.52 -5.64
N LEU A 68 8.43 4.68 -5.35
CA LEU A 68 6.97 4.86 -5.31
C LEU A 68 6.29 4.52 -6.65
N VAL A 69 6.86 5.00 -7.76
CA VAL A 69 6.34 4.71 -9.10
C VAL A 69 6.54 3.23 -9.44
N GLY A 70 7.68 2.65 -9.10
CA GLY A 70 7.95 1.23 -9.28
C GLY A 70 6.97 0.34 -8.52
N ALA A 71 6.74 0.63 -7.24
CA ALA A 71 5.77 -0.08 -6.39
C ALA A 71 4.36 0.01 -6.97
N SER A 72 3.95 1.19 -7.45
CA SER A 72 2.66 1.37 -8.14
C SER A 72 2.50 0.46 -9.37
N ILE A 73 3.52 0.38 -10.21
CA ILE A 73 3.51 -0.45 -11.43
C ILE A 73 3.47 -1.94 -11.06
N LEU A 74 4.24 -2.36 -10.06
CA LEU A 74 4.28 -3.75 -9.59
C LEU A 74 2.95 -4.17 -8.94
N ALA A 75 2.33 -3.27 -8.16
CA ALA A 75 1.00 -3.47 -7.60
C ALA A 75 -0.05 -3.64 -8.70
N ASP A 76 -0.05 -2.75 -9.70
CA ASP A 76 -0.98 -2.81 -10.82
C ASP A 76 -0.85 -4.11 -11.63
N TYR A 77 0.40 -4.50 -11.93
CA TYR A 77 0.68 -5.74 -12.63
C TYR A 77 0.16 -6.96 -11.85
N SER A 78 0.39 -6.97 -10.53
CA SER A 78 -0.11 -8.03 -9.65
C SER A 78 -1.65 -8.09 -9.68
N MET A 79 -2.33 -6.93 -9.63
CA MET A 79 -3.79 -6.88 -9.68
C MET A 79 -4.34 -7.38 -11.02
N ARG A 80 -3.68 -7.04 -12.12
CA ARG A 80 -4.01 -7.56 -13.44
C ARG A 80 -3.92 -9.09 -13.49
N ALA A 81 -2.90 -9.68 -12.87
CA ALA A 81 -2.70 -11.14 -12.84
C ALA A 81 -3.75 -11.86 -11.99
N LEU A 82 -4.15 -11.27 -10.86
CA LEU A 82 -5.15 -11.85 -9.95
C LEU A 82 -6.58 -11.87 -10.49
N LYS A 83 -6.89 -11.04 -11.49
CA LYS A 83 -8.23 -10.95 -12.13
C LYS A 83 -9.38 -10.74 -11.11
N GLN A 84 -9.14 -9.92 -10.09
CA GLN A 84 -10.15 -9.53 -9.13
C GLN A 84 -11.17 -8.57 -9.76
N GLU A 85 -12.41 -8.57 -9.26
CA GLU A 85 -13.43 -7.62 -9.71
C GLU A 85 -13.19 -6.24 -9.11
N ALA A 86 -12.73 -6.20 -7.85
CA ALA A 86 -12.38 -4.98 -7.16
C ALA A 86 -11.04 -4.41 -7.67
N ARG A 87 -10.99 -3.09 -7.80
CA ARG A 87 -9.75 -2.34 -8.01
C ARG A 87 -9.29 -1.74 -6.68
N PRO A 88 -8.23 -2.24 -6.05
CA PRO A 88 -7.82 -1.76 -4.74
C PRO A 88 -7.20 -0.38 -4.82
N ARG A 89 -7.30 0.37 -3.72
CA ARG A 89 -6.51 1.59 -3.51
C ARG A 89 -5.11 1.21 -3.04
N LEU A 90 -4.08 1.79 -3.65
CA LEU A 90 -2.71 1.71 -3.18
C LEU A 90 -2.39 2.94 -2.34
N ILE A 91 -2.01 2.74 -1.08
CA ILE A 91 -1.76 3.80 -0.13
C ILE A 91 -0.32 3.75 0.36
N PHE A 92 0.44 4.82 0.14
CA PHE A 92 1.75 5.02 0.74
C PHE A 92 1.62 5.81 2.04
N VAL A 93 2.20 5.31 3.13
CA VAL A 93 2.18 5.91 4.46
C VAL A 93 3.60 6.31 4.84
N VAL A 94 3.87 7.61 4.89
CA VAL A 94 5.20 8.16 5.18
C VAL A 94 5.30 8.57 6.64
N TYR A 95 6.26 8.01 7.37
CA TYR A 95 6.34 8.21 8.82
C TYR A 95 7.52 9.07 9.30
N THR A 96 8.47 9.44 8.44
CA THR A 96 9.53 10.38 8.84
C THR A 96 9.24 11.81 8.47
N GLU A 97 9.76 12.74 9.27
CA GLU A 97 9.63 14.18 9.01
C GLU A 97 10.22 14.59 7.65
N GLN A 98 11.34 13.98 7.24
CA GLN A 98 11.97 14.27 5.95
C GLN A 98 11.10 13.80 4.80
N GLY A 99 10.58 12.58 4.86
CA GLY A 99 9.65 12.05 3.86
C GLY A 99 8.34 12.85 3.80
N VAL A 100 7.79 13.26 4.95
CA VAL A 100 6.56 14.05 5.02
C VAL A 100 6.71 15.41 4.31
N LYS A 101 7.86 16.07 4.45
CA LYS A 101 8.17 17.33 3.72
C LYS A 101 8.19 17.14 2.19
N GLN A 102 8.41 15.91 1.71
CA GLN A 102 8.47 15.58 0.29
C GLN A 102 7.12 15.12 -0.29
N ILE A 103 6.07 14.94 0.52
CA ILE A 103 4.75 14.48 0.06
C ILE A 103 4.20 15.26 -1.15
N PRO A 104 4.25 16.61 -1.20
CA PRO A 104 3.80 17.35 -2.38
C PRO A 104 4.52 16.92 -3.66
N ASN A 105 5.85 16.74 -3.59
CA ASN A 105 6.67 16.28 -4.71
C ASN A 105 6.34 14.82 -5.11
N PHE A 106 6.00 13.97 -4.15
CA PHE A 106 5.57 12.59 -4.42
C PHE A 106 4.20 12.55 -5.09
N LYS A 107 3.25 13.39 -4.67
CA LYS A 107 1.92 13.49 -5.28
C LYS A 107 1.99 13.82 -6.76
N GLU A 108 2.83 14.78 -7.16
CA GLU A 108 3.05 15.12 -8.58
C GLU A 108 3.55 13.94 -9.40
N LYS A 109 4.42 13.09 -8.84
CA LYS A 109 4.95 11.91 -9.54
C LYS A 109 3.97 10.75 -9.56
N LEU A 110 3.23 10.53 -8.48
CA LEU A 110 2.18 9.52 -8.44
C LEU A 110 1.06 9.84 -9.44
N ALA A 111 0.82 11.12 -9.76
CA ALA A 111 -0.09 11.48 -10.84
C ALA A 111 0.30 10.87 -12.20
N ILE A 112 1.59 10.67 -12.46
CA ILE A 112 2.08 9.94 -13.64
C ILE A 112 1.72 8.46 -13.52
N ALA A 113 2.02 7.82 -12.38
CA ALA A 113 1.71 6.41 -12.17
C ALA A 113 0.21 6.11 -12.34
N LYS A 114 -0.68 7.00 -11.85
CA LYS A 114 -2.13 6.89 -12.02
C LYS A 114 -2.59 6.80 -13.48
N GLN A 115 -1.84 7.38 -14.42
CA GLN A 115 -2.18 7.31 -15.84
C GLN A 115 -1.89 5.92 -16.45
N TYR A 116 -0.99 5.15 -15.82
CA TYR A 116 -0.53 3.87 -16.33
C TYR A 116 -1.04 2.66 -15.51
N CYS A 117 -1.46 2.87 -14.26
CA CYS A 117 -1.95 1.82 -13.38
C CYS A 117 -3.48 1.70 -13.45
N LEU A 118 -3.98 0.93 -14.42
CA LEU A 118 -5.41 0.86 -14.76
C LEU A 118 -6.21 -0.15 -13.92
N HIS A 119 -5.53 -1.04 -13.19
CA HIS A 119 -6.09 -2.10 -12.36
C HIS A 119 -6.16 -1.70 -10.88
N LEU A 120 -5.55 -0.57 -10.51
CA LEU A 120 -5.74 0.08 -9.22
C LEU A 120 -6.92 1.05 -9.27
N GLY A 121 -7.59 1.23 -8.13
CA GLY A 121 -8.72 2.16 -7.98
C GLY A 121 -8.28 3.59 -7.76
N ASP A 122 -7.25 3.78 -6.92
CA ASP A 122 -6.52 5.03 -6.77
C ASP A 122 -5.11 4.76 -6.20
N ILE A 123 -4.22 5.75 -6.31
CA ILE A 123 -2.89 5.73 -5.68
C ILE A 123 -2.74 6.98 -4.82
N GLU A 124 -2.56 6.80 -3.52
CA GLU A 124 -2.56 7.89 -2.56
C GLU A 124 -1.32 7.85 -1.68
N ILE A 125 -0.97 9.00 -1.12
CA ILE A 125 0.15 9.13 -0.20
C ILE A 125 -0.22 10.08 0.92
N TYR A 126 0.06 9.65 2.14
CA TYR A 126 -0.25 10.35 3.37
C TYR A 126 0.93 10.30 4.32
N SER A 127 1.03 11.30 5.19
CA SER A 127 1.80 11.13 6.42
C SER A 127 1.13 10.08 7.32
N GLU A 128 1.88 9.45 8.21
CA GLU A 128 1.33 8.54 9.23
C GLU A 128 0.19 9.21 10.01
N LYS A 129 0.35 10.49 10.38
CA LYS A 129 -0.65 11.25 11.13
C LYS A 129 -1.95 11.39 10.34
N GLU A 130 -1.87 11.78 9.07
CA GLU A 130 -3.05 11.89 8.20
C GLU A 130 -3.70 10.52 7.98
N PHE A 131 -2.89 9.50 7.69
CA PHE A 131 -3.35 8.14 7.46
C PHE A 131 -4.15 7.60 8.66
N LYS A 132 -3.67 7.84 9.90
CA LYS A 132 -4.36 7.42 11.13
C LYS A 132 -5.73 8.07 11.36
N THR A 133 -6.07 9.11 10.59
CA THR A 133 -7.40 9.73 10.62
C THR A 133 -8.36 9.20 9.55
N LEU A 134 -7.86 8.38 8.61
CA LEU A 134 -8.67 7.83 7.53
C LEU A 134 -9.60 6.74 8.03
N GLN A 135 -10.83 6.76 7.53
CA GLN A 135 -11.76 5.64 7.63
C GLN A 135 -11.72 4.85 6.32
N LEU A 136 -11.06 3.69 6.36
CA LEU A 136 -11.00 2.71 5.27
C LEU A 136 -12.19 1.74 5.37
#